data_AF-A0A7C4HJ10-F1
#
_entry.id   AF-A0A7C4HJ10-F1
#
_cell.length_a   1.000
_cell.length_b   1.000
_cell.length_c   1.000
_cell.angle_alpha   90.00
_cell.angle_beta   90.00
_cell.angle_gamma   90.00
#
_symmetry.space_group_name_H-M   'P 1'
#
loop_
_entity.id
_entity.type
_entity.pdbx_description
1 polymer ?
#
loop_
_entity_poly.entity_id
_entity_poly.type
_entity_poly.pdbx_seq_one_letter_code
_entity_poly.pdbx_strand_id
1 'polypeptide(L)'
;MKKWFWWATRSRLKPMRDFAWLLRRHEDDVLNFFKVRITNGVVEAMNNYAKAISHRSLGFRSEKWFGILLMHCIGKLPLPEFTHKFF
;
A
#
# COMPACT_ATOMS: atom_id res chain seq x y z
N MET A 1 25.60 3.42 7.36
CA MET A 1 24.61 2.39 7.71
C MET A 1 25.14 1.32 8.67
N LYS A 2 26.32 0.71 8.43
CA LYS A 2 26.88 -0.40 9.23
C LYS A 2 26.96 -0.15 10.76
N LYS A 3 27.36 1.05 11.19
CA LYS A 3 27.45 1.42 12.62
C LYS A 3 26.09 1.41 13.32
N TRP A 4 25.08 1.99 12.69
CA TRP A 4 23.71 2.01 13.21
C TRP A 4 23.09 0.61 13.24
N PHE A 5 23.29 -0.20 12.19
CA PHE A 5 22.81 -1.59 12.16
C PHE A 5 23.36 -2.42 13.33
N TRP A 6 24.65 -2.25 13.65
CA TRP A 6 25.27 -2.90 14.81
C TRP A 6 24.66 -2.45 16.15
N TRP A 7 24.31 -1.18 16.30
CA TRP A 7 23.63 -0.69 17.50
C TRP A 7 22.19 -1.20 17.59
N ALA A 8 21.46 -1.19 16.48
CA ALA A 8 20.05 -1.62 16.43
C ALA A 8 19.90 -3.12 16.71
N THR A 9 20.82 -3.95 16.20
CA THR A 9 20.82 -5.41 16.45
C THR A 9 21.20 -5.79 17.89
N ARG A 10 22.02 -4.95 18.56
CA ARG A 10 22.36 -5.08 19.99
C ARG A 10 21.33 -4.44 20.92
N SER A 11 20.29 -3.81 20.39
CA SER A 11 19.20 -3.28 21.20
C SER A 11 18.51 -4.42 21.95
N ARG A 12 18.14 -4.17 23.21
CA ARG A 12 17.34 -5.09 24.02
C ARG A 12 15.88 -5.19 23.54
N LEU A 13 15.48 -4.29 22.63
CA LEU A 13 14.15 -4.30 22.02
C LEU A 13 14.13 -5.25 20.83
N LYS A 14 13.44 -6.39 20.99
CA LYS A 14 13.20 -7.34 19.88
C LYS A 14 12.66 -6.65 18.61
N PRO A 15 11.65 -5.74 18.67
CA PRO A 15 11.16 -5.06 17.48
C PRO A 15 12.23 -4.27 16.73
N MET A 16 13.18 -3.66 17.44
CA MET A 16 14.27 -2.89 16.84
C MET A 16 15.25 -3.81 16.10
N ARG A 17 15.57 -4.97 16.68
CA ARG A 17 16.44 -5.96 16.05
C ARG A 17 15.78 -6.54 14.79
N ASP A 18 14.50 -6.87 14.86
CA ASP A 18 13.75 -7.42 13.73
C ASP A 18 13.65 -6.38 12.58
N PHE A 19 13.41 -5.11 12.91
CA PHE A 19 13.43 -4.01 11.95
C PHE A 19 14.81 -3.83 11.31
N ALA A 20 15.90 -3.88 12.09
CA ALA A 20 17.25 -3.78 11.56
C ALA A 20 17.55 -4.86 10.52
N TRP A 21 17.16 -6.11 10.81
CA TRP A 21 17.31 -7.23 9.87
C TRP A 21 16.40 -7.10 8.65
N LEU A 22 15.17 -6.61 8.80
CA LEU A 22 14.29 -6.30 7.68
C LEU A 22 14.94 -5.26 6.75
N LEU A 23 15.43 -4.15 7.31
CA LEU A 23 16.08 -3.10 6.53
C LEU A 23 17.33 -3.62 5.81
N ARG A 24 18.13 -4.46 6.47
CA ARG A 24 19.33 -5.07 5.86
C ARG A 24 18.99 -6.00 4.69
N ARG A 25 17.86 -6.72 4.75
CA ARG A 25 17.40 -7.59 3.63
C ARG A 25 16.94 -6.79 2.41
N HIS A 26 16.42 -5.59 2.61
CA HIS A 26 15.92 -4.71 1.54
C HIS A 26 16.81 -3.49 1.30
N GLU A 27 18.05 -3.50 1.80
CA GLU A 27 18.94 -2.33 1.75
C GLU A 27 19.24 -1.92 0.30
N ASP A 28 19.44 -2.88 -0.59
CA ASP A 28 19.71 -2.62 -2.00
C ASP A 28 18.51 -1.95 -2.69
N ASP A 29 17.28 -2.38 -2.39
CA ASP A 29 16.05 -1.79 -2.94
C ASP A 29 15.84 -0.36 -2.42
N VAL A 30 16.07 -0.14 -1.11
CA VAL A 30 15.95 1.19 -0.48
C VAL A 30 17.00 2.16 -1.06
N LEU A 31 18.23 1.68 -1.25
CA LEU A 31 19.31 2.48 -1.83
C LEU A 31 19.16 2.66 -3.34
N ASN A 32 18.38 1.81 -4.02
CA ASN A 32 18.13 1.92 -5.45
C ASN A 32 17.50 3.27 -5.83
N PHE A 33 16.77 3.91 -4.90
CA PHE A 33 16.22 5.26 -5.10
C PHE A 33 17.30 6.30 -5.48
N PHE A 34 18.53 6.15 -4.96
CA PHE A 34 19.62 7.07 -5.28
C PHE A 34 20.19 6.87 -6.68
N LYS A 35 20.03 5.66 -7.25
CA LYS A 35 20.41 5.34 -8.63
C LYS A 35 19.31 5.73 -9.61
N VAL A 36 18.07 5.38 -9.26
CA VAL A 36 16.88 5.63 -10.06
C VAL A 36 15.84 6.27 -9.15
N ARG A 37 15.46 7.53 -9.43
CA ARG A 37 14.57 8.34 -8.59
C ARG A 37 13.09 7.91 -8.66
N ILE A 38 12.81 6.61 -8.67
CA ILE A 38 11.46 6.06 -8.63
C ILE A 38 11.01 6.00 -7.18
N THR A 39 9.97 6.77 -6.84
CA THR A 39 9.33 6.72 -5.53
C THR A 39 8.19 5.71 -5.52
N ASN A 40 7.88 5.17 -4.34
CA ASN A 40 6.68 4.34 -4.14
C ASN A 40 5.37 5.17 -4.14
N GLY A 41 5.44 6.49 -4.33
CA GLY A 41 4.32 7.40 -4.12
C GLY A 41 3.11 7.12 -5.01
N VAL A 42 3.33 6.74 -6.28
CA VAL A 42 2.23 6.39 -7.21
C VAL A 42 1.51 5.12 -6.74
N VAL A 43 2.25 4.11 -6.31
CA VAL A 43 1.70 2.84 -5.81
C VAL A 43 0.97 3.07 -4.48
N GLU A 44 1.52 3.91 -3.61
CA GLU A 44 0.86 4.31 -2.35
C GLU A 44 -0.43 5.09 -2.59
N ALA A 45 -0.44 6.02 -3.54
CA ALA A 45 -1.64 6.74 -3.93
C ALA A 45 -2.72 5.78 -4.45
N MET A 46 -2.33 4.82 -5.30
CA MET A 46 -3.25 3.79 -5.80
C MET A 46 -3.80 2.91 -4.68
N ASN A 47 -2.95 2.47 -3.75
CA ASN A 47 -3.36 1.71 -2.57
C ASN A 47 -4.31 2.49 -1.67
N ASN A 48 -4.07 3.79 -1.47
CA ASN A 48 -4.95 4.65 -0.68
C ASN A 48 -6.32 4.82 -1.35
N TYR A 49 -6.36 4.93 -2.68
CA TYR A 49 -7.61 5.00 -3.44
C TYR A 49 -8.41 3.70 -3.31
N ALA A 50 -7.76 2.54 -3.45
CA ALA A 50 -8.40 1.23 -3.26
C ALA A 50 -8.94 1.05 -1.83
N LYS A 51 -8.19 1.48 -0.80
CA LYS A 51 -8.68 1.51 0.59
C LYS A 51 -9.90 2.40 0.75
N ALA A 52 -9.91 3.60 0.17
CA ALA A 52 -11.05 4.50 0.24
C ALA A 52 -12.32 3.90 -0.40
N ILE A 53 -12.19 3.23 -1.55
CA ILE A 53 -13.27 2.50 -2.20
C ILE A 53 -13.80 1.38 -1.28
N SER A 54 -12.90 0.58 -0.69
CA SER A 54 -13.25 -0.50 0.22
C SER A 54 -13.97 -0.01 1.49
N HIS A 55 -13.59 1.16 2.03
CA HIS A 55 -14.25 1.73 3.18
C HIS A 55 -15.65 2.24 2.83
N ARG A 56 -15.82 2.86 1.65
CA ARG A 56 -17.11 3.38 1.18
C ARG A 56 -18.13 2.27 0.90
N SER A 57 -17.68 1.08 0.53
CA SER A 57 -18.57 -0.04 0.21
C SER A 57 -19.11 -0.80 1.42
N LEU A 58 -18.68 -0.46 2.65
CA LEU A 58 -19.13 -1.07 3.92
C LEU A 58 -18.99 -2.62 3.97
N GLY A 59 -18.16 -3.19 3.09
CA GLY A 59 -17.84 -4.62 3.03
C GLY A 59 -18.42 -5.34 1.80
N PHE A 60 -17.56 -6.07 1.10
CA PHE A 60 -17.97 -7.00 0.05
C PHE A 60 -17.93 -8.43 0.56
N ARG A 61 -18.96 -9.21 0.24
CA ARG A 61 -19.01 -10.65 0.54
C ARG A 61 -18.24 -11.51 -0.49
N SER A 62 -17.76 -10.92 -1.57
CA SER A 62 -17.03 -11.62 -2.63
C SER A 62 -15.90 -10.76 -3.19
N GLU A 63 -14.74 -11.38 -3.37
CA GLU A 63 -13.57 -10.79 -4.04
C GLU A 63 -13.89 -10.33 -5.47
N LYS A 64 -14.73 -11.08 -6.20
CA LYS A 64 -15.10 -10.77 -7.59
C LYS A 64 -15.79 -9.41 -7.69
N TRP A 65 -16.75 -9.15 -6.81
CA TRP A 65 -17.49 -7.89 -6.79
C TRP A 65 -16.61 -6.72 -6.36
N PHE A 66 -15.67 -6.95 -5.44
CA PHE A 66 -14.69 -5.93 -5.07
C PHE A 66 -13.77 -5.55 -6.24
N GLY A 67 -13.29 -6.54 -7.00
CA GLY A 67 -12.48 -6.30 -8.20
C GLY A 67 -13.21 -5.49 -9.26
N ILE A 68 -14.49 -5.80 -9.52
CA ILE A 68 -15.33 -5.03 -10.45
C ILE A 68 -15.52 -3.60 -9.97
N LEU A 69 -15.80 -3.38 -8.67
CA LEU A 69 -15.94 -2.01 -8.15
C LEU A 69 -14.63 -1.23 -8.29
N LEU A 70 -13.49 -1.84 -7.95
CA LEU A 70 -12.18 -1.21 -8.12
C LEU A 70 -11.98 -0.78 -9.57
N MET A 71 -12.21 -1.68 -10.54
CA MET A 71 -12.10 -1.34 -11.96
C MET A 71 -13.07 -0.23 -12.37
N HIS A 72 -14.31 -0.24 -11.87
CA HIS A 72 -15.33 0.77 -12.15
C HIS A 72 -14.93 2.15 -11.63
N CYS A 73 -14.54 2.24 -10.36
CA CYS A 73 -14.16 3.49 -9.70
C CYS A 73 -12.83 4.04 -10.22
N ILE A 74 -11.80 3.20 -10.36
CA ILE A 74 -10.48 3.61 -10.87
C ILE A 74 -10.58 4.01 -12.34
N GLY A 75 -11.33 3.24 -13.14
CA GLY A 75 -11.60 3.55 -14.55
C GLY A 75 -12.55 4.73 -14.76
N LYS A 76 -13.12 5.31 -13.70
CA LYS A 76 -14.14 6.38 -13.74
C LYS A 76 -15.27 6.07 -14.72
N LEU A 77 -15.70 4.80 -14.74
CA LEU A 77 -16.75 4.35 -15.65
C LEU A 77 -18.08 5.01 -15.28
N PRO A 78 -18.94 5.33 -16.26
CA PRO A 78 -20.25 5.89 -15.99
C PRO A 78 -21.08 4.89 -15.17
N LEU A 79 -21.91 5.42 -14.27
CA LEU A 79 -22.95 4.64 -13.65
C LEU A 79 -24.08 4.44 -14.68
N PRO A 80 -24.69 3.25 -14.74
CA PRO A 80 -25.88 3.07 -15.57
C PRO A 80 -27.00 3.96 -15.05
N GLU A 81 -27.91 4.36 -15.95
CA GLU A 81 -29.09 5.11 -15.56
C GLU A 81 -30.01 4.20 -14.72
N PHE A 82 -30.20 4.57 -13.46
CA PHE A 82 -31.12 3.88 -12.57
C PHE A 82 -32.45 4.64 -12.47
N THR A 83 -33.56 3.92 -12.62
CA THR A 83 -34.93 4.44 -12.42
C THR A 83 -35.16 4.93 -10.98
N HIS A 84 -34.47 4.33 -10.00
CA HIS A 84 -34.59 4.67 -8.59
C HIS A 84 -33.23 5.10 -8.03
N LYS A 85 -33.21 6.23 -7.31
CA LYS A 85 -32.02 6.76 -6.63
C LYS A 85 -32.29 6.72 -5.12
N PHE A 86 -31.36 6.17 -4.36
CA PHE A 86 -31.38 6.25 -2.91
C PHE A 86 -30.55 7.47 -2.51
N PHE A 87 -31.17 8.41 -1.78
CA PHE A 87 -30.58 9.66 -1.32
C PHE A 87 -29.86 9.47 0.02
#